data_AF-A0A5C5BC56-F1
#
_entry.id   AF-A0A5C5BC56-F1
#
_cell.length_a   1.000
_cell.length_b   1.000
_cell.length_c   1.000
_cell.angle_alpha   90.00
_cell.angle_beta   90.00
_cell.angle_gamma   90.00
#
_symmetry.space_group_name_H-M   'P 1'
#
loop_
_entity.id
_entity.type
_entity.pdbx_description
1 polymer ?
#
loop_
_entity_poly.entity_id
_entity_poly.type
_entity_poly.pdbx_seq_one_letter_code
_entity_poly.pdbx_strand_id
1 'polypeptide(L)'
;MPRHPRARHVPRPGDRSRRRGGQRARLRRGPVGGPEAEARGVLPRRGPALPADRRRGGRAPVRDDRARRGIRQGRLRLHPDGDGRVRRVRLPDGARDAHEAAADDRGVRRCHHVRDVPGLQGVAGRDGGDAPPRGTPARRRSGAPRAERPGGRVSDSPRAGTRRAGDWVTPSDVRAVAQRRYRRDHATWAAGGRSARTAPDVIDVPLHPPSERVALADLPGATAWAESWRAAHPAIDVTWQERRWSAVGNQRVPVRARVDGADAIADLAGEGARWRRLERRLDGLRAHWFAPGGSSDSDGPSVAGPAGLVGALRRVADDVAGLDEVDLARVVTVVDWVRDHPESGAYVRSLPVRGIDSKWLEGHRAVVERLHAGVTGRSELGLRRQNDLIRIRILDEAVRPGGISELALPLAELAAVRWPIAPQAALILENVESLVALPDIPGAVAVHGAGHAVGRLRDVPWLGEVPLAYWGDLDTHGFRALHHARESLPRVESVLMDAETLDAHRDLWGTEPAPHTGELPLLTPDERTVLEALREHGNVRLEQERIAWAYALARLRERLEVLTGEQRRTGYT
;
A
#
# COMPACT_ATOMS: atom_id res chain seq x y z
N MET A 1 29.59 -53.90 30.48
CA MET A 1 28.53 -53.45 29.54
C MET A 1 27.82 -52.25 30.19
N PRO A 2 27.52 -51.16 29.48
CA PRO A 2 28.41 -50.32 28.66
C PRO A 2 28.32 -48.81 29.06
N ARG A 3 29.43 -48.08 29.12
CA ARG A 3 30.01 -47.15 28.11
C ARG A 3 29.37 -45.76 28.00
N HIS A 4 30.05 -44.77 28.57
CA HIS A 4 30.08 -43.40 28.04
C HIS A 4 31.05 -43.31 26.84
N PRO A 5 30.69 -42.64 25.73
CA PRO A 5 31.63 -42.36 24.66
C PRO A 5 32.44 -41.07 24.89
N ARG A 6 33.67 -41.15 24.39
CA ARG A 6 34.85 -40.31 24.63
C ARG A 6 34.86 -39.00 23.84
N ALA A 7 35.48 -37.99 24.44
CA ALA A 7 36.02 -36.80 23.79
C ALA A 7 37.13 -37.16 22.77
N ARG A 8 37.12 -36.49 21.62
CA ARG A 8 38.22 -36.51 20.65
C ARG A 8 39.07 -35.25 20.82
N HIS A 9 40.34 -35.46 21.16
CA HIS A 9 41.42 -34.50 20.99
C HIS A 9 41.67 -34.22 19.49
N VAL A 10 41.83 -32.95 19.15
CA VAL A 10 42.43 -32.50 17.88
C VAL A 10 43.72 -31.74 18.23
N PRO A 11 44.88 -32.07 17.62
CA PRO A 11 46.15 -31.43 17.95
C PRO A 11 46.36 -30.12 17.18
N ARG A 12 46.96 -29.13 17.87
CA ARG A 12 47.56 -27.92 17.29
C ARG A 12 48.88 -28.26 16.58
N PRO A 13 49.22 -27.62 15.45
CA PRO A 13 50.60 -27.47 15.03
C PRO A 13 51.15 -26.11 15.48
N GLY A 14 52.30 -26.17 16.15
CA GLY A 14 53.09 -25.02 16.55
C GLY A 14 54.11 -24.58 15.49
N ASP A 15 54.57 -23.37 15.74
CA ASP A 15 55.59 -22.54 15.10
C ASP A 15 56.97 -23.21 14.88
N ARG A 16 57.58 -22.98 13.71
CA ARG A 16 59.05 -22.92 13.51
C ARG A 16 59.45 -22.01 12.35
N SER A 17 60.18 -20.96 12.72
CA SER A 17 60.99 -20.03 11.93
C SER A 17 62.10 -20.65 11.03
N ARG A 18 62.39 -20.05 9.85
CA ARG A 18 63.67 -19.37 9.45
C ARG A 18 63.98 -19.40 7.93
N ARG A 19 64.09 -18.17 7.36
CA ARG A 19 65.13 -17.57 6.48
C ARG A 19 65.35 -17.98 5.00
N ARG A 20 65.70 -16.90 4.26
CA ARG A 20 66.34 -16.73 2.91
C ARG A 20 65.37 -16.79 1.72
N GLY A 21 65.36 -15.87 0.75
CA GLY A 21 66.20 -14.71 0.43
C GLY A 21 65.78 -14.14 -0.94
N GLY A 22 66.10 -12.84 -1.13
CA GLY A 22 66.05 -11.99 -2.33
C GLY A 22 65.52 -12.49 -3.68
N GLN A 23 64.72 -11.65 -4.36
CA GLN A 23 65.23 -10.73 -5.40
C GLN A 23 64.10 -9.91 -6.03
N ARG A 24 64.42 -8.64 -6.31
CA ARG A 24 63.58 -7.67 -7.03
C ARG A 24 63.53 -8.04 -8.52
N ALA A 25 62.36 -7.94 -9.15
CA ALA A 25 62.27 -7.75 -10.59
C ALA A 25 61.22 -6.68 -10.93
N ARG A 26 61.69 -5.66 -11.64
CA ARG A 26 60.97 -4.49 -12.13
C ARG A 26 60.07 -4.90 -13.31
N LEU A 27 58.80 -4.50 -13.31
CA LEU A 27 57.97 -4.54 -14.52
C LEU A 27 58.10 -3.20 -15.27
N ARG A 28 58.69 -3.26 -16.47
CA ARG A 28 58.74 -2.16 -17.44
C ARG A 28 57.46 -2.17 -18.29
N ARG A 29 56.94 -0.98 -18.57
CA ARG A 29 55.93 -0.69 -19.60
C ARG A 29 56.55 -0.74 -21.01
N GLY A 30 55.77 -1.15 -22.01
CA GLY A 30 56.04 -1.01 -23.44
C GLY A 30 54.91 -1.63 -24.30
N PRO A 31 54.66 -1.16 -25.54
CA PRO A 31 53.34 -0.63 -25.90
C PRO A 31 52.73 -1.15 -27.24
N VAL A 32 51.47 -0.74 -27.49
CA VAL A 32 50.79 -0.52 -28.81
C VAL A 32 50.53 -1.71 -29.75
N GLY A 33 49.28 -1.81 -30.22
CA GLY A 33 48.93 -2.42 -31.52
C GLY A 33 47.57 -3.11 -31.56
N GLY A 34 46.58 -2.47 -32.18
CA GLY A 34 45.50 -3.17 -32.92
C GLY A 34 45.54 -2.70 -34.37
N PRO A 35 44.57 -3.03 -35.25
CA PRO A 35 43.60 -4.13 -35.26
C PRO A 35 43.69 -4.96 -36.57
N GLU A 36 43.06 -6.14 -36.68
CA GLU A 36 42.58 -6.66 -37.99
C GLU A 36 41.58 -7.84 -37.85
N ALA A 37 40.85 -8.09 -38.93
CA ALA A 37 39.53 -8.71 -39.02
C ALA A 37 39.51 -10.18 -39.52
N GLU A 38 38.29 -10.69 -39.80
CA GLU A 38 37.88 -12.00 -40.36
C GLU A 38 37.54 -13.08 -39.30
N ALA A 39 36.48 -13.90 -39.36
CA ALA A 39 35.67 -14.46 -40.45
C ALA A 39 34.26 -14.90 -39.95
N ARG A 40 33.17 -14.58 -40.66
CA ARG A 40 32.26 -15.44 -41.48
C ARG A 40 31.77 -16.80 -40.93
N GLY A 41 30.43 -16.97 -40.97
CA GLY A 41 29.65 -18.21 -41.25
C GLY A 41 29.28 -19.04 -40.01
N VAL A 42 28.01 -19.42 -39.75
CA VAL A 42 27.16 -20.31 -40.56
C VAL A 42 25.67 -20.14 -40.17
N LEU A 43 24.78 -20.03 -41.17
CA LEU A 43 23.33 -20.30 -41.07
C LEU A 43 22.92 -21.23 -42.22
N PRO A 44 22.03 -22.22 -42.01
CA PRO A 44 21.50 -23.04 -43.10
C PRO A 44 20.23 -22.43 -43.75
N ARG A 45 20.18 -22.57 -45.09
CA ARG A 45 19.08 -22.42 -46.05
C ARG A 45 18.21 -23.70 -46.04
N ARG A 46 16.95 -23.85 -46.53
CA ARG A 46 16.05 -23.25 -47.56
C ARG A 46 14.65 -23.92 -47.35
N GLY A 47 13.49 -23.23 -47.40
CA GLY A 47 12.58 -23.03 -48.57
C GLY A 47 11.33 -23.97 -48.51
N PRO A 48 10.21 -23.78 -49.25
CA PRO A 48 9.87 -22.81 -50.33
C PRO A 48 8.51 -22.05 -50.16
N ALA A 49 8.39 -20.78 -50.58
CA ALA A 49 7.79 -20.22 -51.82
C ALA A 49 6.26 -19.96 -51.82
N LEU A 50 5.88 -18.71 -52.09
CA LEU A 50 4.53 -18.20 -52.43
C LEU A 50 4.59 -17.53 -53.82
N PRO A 51 3.49 -17.54 -54.62
CA PRO A 51 3.47 -16.90 -55.93
C PRO A 51 3.07 -15.41 -55.86
N ALA A 52 3.56 -14.67 -56.85
CA ALA A 52 3.31 -13.25 -57.09
C ALA A 52 1.98 -13.01 -57.83
N ASP A 53 1.33 -11.88 -57.58
CA ASP A 53 0.55 -11.24 -58.65
C ASP A 53 0.48 -9.70 -58.59
N ARG A 54 0.59 -9.17 -59.82
CA ARG A 54 0.29 -7.89 -60.49
C ARG A 54 0.18 -6.53 -59.79
N ARG A 55 0.88 -5.61 -60.48
CA ARG A 55 0.81 -4.14 -60.47
C ARG A 55 -0.55 -3.61 -60.97
N ARG A 56 -1.03 -2.50 -60.40
CA ARG A 56 -1.63 -1.36 -61.13
C ARG A 56 -1.22 -0.05 -60.47
N GLY A 57 -0.80 0.91 -61.30
CA GLY A 57 -0.29 2.21 -60.91
C GLY A 57 -1.36 3.29 -60.80
N GLY A 58 -1.02 4.32 -60.04
CA GLY A 58 -1.64 5.64 -60.03
C GLY A 58 -0.67 6.65 -59.42
N ARG A 59 -0.14 7.56 -60.25
CA ARG A 59 0.54 8.83 -59.88
C ARG A 59 -0.56 9.82 -59.41
N ALA A 60 -0.42 10.83 -58.55
CA ALA A 60 0.63 11.59 -57.84
C ALA A 60 -0.11 12.46 -56.76
N PRO A 61 0.45 13.53 -56.15
CA PRO A 61 1.75 13.78 -55.53
C PRO A 61 1.65 14.02 -54.00
N VAL A 62 2.78 13.91 -53.31
CA VAL A 62 2.97 14.24 -51.88
C VAL A 62 3.12 15.76 -51.73
N ARG A 63 2.28 16.37 -50.89
CA ARG A 63 2.57 17.68 -50.26
C ARG A 63 3.24 17.43 -48.92
N ASP A 64 4.47 17.89 -48.82
CA ASP A 64 5.27 17.93 -47.61
C ASP A 64 4.86 19.14 -46.79
N ASP A 65 4.27 18.92 -45.62
CA ASP A 65 4.17 19.92 -44.56
C ASP A 65 3.76 19.24 -43.26
N ARG A 66 4.75 18.92 -42.41
CA ARG A 66 4.78 19.24 -40.97
C ARG A 66 5.90 18.47 -40.27
N ALA A 67 6.91 19.24 -39.89
CA ALA A 67 8.06 18.81 -39.10
C ALA A 67 7.67 18.34 -37.69
N ARG A 68 8.32 17.24 -37.29
CA ARG A 68 8.32 16.65 -35.94
C ARG A 68 9.01 17.60 -34.95
N ARG A 69 8.35 17.98 -33.86
CA ARG A 69 8.99 18.68 -32.73
C ARG A 69 9.52 17.65 -31.72
N GLY A 70 10.84 17.51 -31.71
CA GLY A 70 11.59 16.89 -30.62
C GLY A 70 11.69 17.84 -29.42
N ILE A 71 11.64 17.26 -28.23
CA ILE A 71 11.81 17.93 -26.93
C ILE A 71 13.30 18.24 -26.76
N ARG A 72 13.66 19.53 -26.73
CA ARG A 72 14.98 20.02 -26.29
C ARG A 72 14.88 20.55 -24.87
N GLN A 73 15.71 20.00 -23.99
CA GLN A 73 15.98 20.51 -22.64
C GLN A 73 16.63 21.90 -22.74
N GLY A 74 16.03 22.90 -22.07
CA GLY A 74 16.53 24.26 -22.02
C GLY A 74 17.66 24.41 -21.00
N ARG A 75 18.87 24.69 -21.50
CA ARG A 75 19.94 25.34 -20.73
C ARG A 75 19.61 26.84 -20.64
N LEU A 76 19.57 27.38 -19.43
CA LEU A 76 19.50 28.83 -19.20
C LEU A 76 20.80 29.48 -19.69
N ARG A 77 20.70 30.50 -20.54
CA ARG A 77 21.79 31.43 -20.83
C ARG A 77 21.54 32.72 -20.06
N LEU A 78 22.47 33.07 -19.18
CA LEU A 78 22.63 34.44 -18.69
C LEU A 78 23.10 35.31 -19.87
N HIS A 79 22.53 36.50 -20.01
CA HIS A 79 23.16 37.59 -20.76
C HIS A 79 23.15 38.87 -19.92
N PRO A 80 24.16 39.74 -20.10
CA PRO A 80 24.59 40.74 -19.13
C PRO A 80 24.02 42.13 -19.42
N ASP A 81 24.05 42.96 -18.37
CA ASP A 81 24.02 44.42 -18.32
C ASP A 81 22.89 45.20 -19.00
N GLY A 82 22.11 45.87 -18.16
CA GLY A 82 21.06 46.83 -18.55
C GLY A 82 20.43 47.52 -17.34
N ASP A 83 21.18 48.49 -16.81
CA ASP A 83 20.81 49.62 -15.95
C ASP A 83 19.52 49.59 -15.11
N GLY A 84 19.71 49.68 -13.80
CA GLY A 84 18.68 49.81 -12.80
C GLY A 84 17.76 51.02 -13.03
N ARG A 85 16.46 50.75 -13.07
CA ARG A 85 15.35 51.57 -12.55
C ARG A 85 14.05 50.76 -12.67
N VAL A 86 13.57 50.24 -11.55
CA VAL A 86 12.25 49.58 -11.48
C VAL A 86 11.16 50.65 -11.52
N ARG A 87 10.18 50.49 -12.43
CA ARG A 87 8.99 51.35 -12.53
C ARG A 87 8.17 51.26 -11.23
N ARG A 88 7.94 52.40 -10.58
CA ARG A 88 7.04 52.53 -9.41
C ARG A 88 5.63 52.06 -9.77
N VAL A 89 5.13 51.08 -9.03
CA VAL A 89 3.70 50.73 -8.98
C VAL A 89 3.02 51.75 -8.06
N ARG A 90 1.87 52.29 -8.49
CA ARG A 90 1.05 53.21 -7.69
C ARG A 90 0.26 52.40 -6.67
N LEU A 91 0.50 52.63 -5.38
CA LEU A 91 -0.31 52.08 -4.29
C LEU A 91 -1.65 52.85 -4.18
N PRO A 92 -2.77 52.20 -3.86
CA PRO A 92 -4.00 52.88 -3.46
C PRO A 92 -3.80 53.60 -2.11
N ASP A 93 -4.45 54.75 -1.93
CA ASP A 93 -4.32 55.55 -0.71
C ASP A 93 -4.76 54.74 0.53
N GLY A 94 -3.81 54.49 1.44
CA GLY A 94 -4.04 53.86 2.74
C GLY A 94 -3.16 52.67 3.09
N ALA A 95 -2.51 52.01 2.12
CA ALA A 95 -1.64 50.86 2.39
C ALA A 95 -0.19 51.30 2.69
N ARG A 96 0.36 50.90 3.85
CA ARG A 96 1.72 51.30 4.27
C ARG A 96 2.81 50.30 3.86
N ASP A 97 2.48 49.10 3.38
CA ASP A 97 3.49 48.21 2.78
C ASP A 97 2.89 47.10 1.86
N ALA A 98 3.71 46.54 0.98
CA ALA A 98 3.32 45.55 -0.03
C ALA A 98 2.89 44.19 0.55
N HIS A 99 3.23 43.92 1.81
CA HIS A 99 2.86 42.68 2.51
C HIS A 99 1.39 42.68 2.97
N GLU A 100 0.80 43.86 3.17
CA GLU A 100 -0.60 44.03 3.63
C GLU A 100 -1.58 43.81 2.46
N ALA A 101 -1.22 44.26 1.25
CA ALA A 101 -2.03 44.08 0.05
C ALA A 101 -2.14 42.62 -0.44
N ALA A 102 -1.18 41.75 -0.08
CA ALA A 102 -1.21 40.33 -0.45
C ALA A 102 -2.08 39.46 0.47
N ALA A 103 -2.52 40.01 1.62
CA ALA A 103 -3.39 39.32 2.57
C ALA A 103 -4.87 39.39 2.15
N ASP A 104 -5.29 40.49 1.52
CA ASP A 104 -6.69 40.69 1.11
C ASP A 104 -7.11 39.83 -0.10
N ASP A 105 -6.18 39.48 -0.99
CA ASP A 105 -6.51 38.72 -2.21
C ASP A 105 -6.79 37.22 -1.94
N ARG A 106 -6.44 36.72 -0.75
CA ARG A 106 -6.76 35.35 -0.30
C ARG A 106 -8.10 35.23 0.42
N GLY A 107 -8.82 36.33 0.64
CA GLY A 107 -10.12 36.37 1.31
C GLY A 107 -11.34 36.11 0.41
N VAL A 108 -11.20 36.11 -0.91
CA VAL A 108 -12.35 36.11 -1.84
C VAL A 108 -12.42 34.83 -2.67
N ARG A 109 -12.52 33.65 -2.04
CA ARG A 109 -13.14 32.44 -2.66
C ARG A 109 -13.65 31.48 -1.60
N ARG A 110 -14.78 31.78 -0.96
CA ARG A 110 -15.69 30.77 -0.38
C ARG A 110 -16.98 31.43 0.13
N CYS A 111 -18.00 31.53 -0.71
CA CYS A 111 -19.40 31.60 -0.27
C CYS A 111 -20.37 30.97 -1.28
N HIS A 112 -21.38 30.33 -0.69
CA HIS A 112 -22.67 29.82 -1.20
C HIS A 112 -22.67 28.37 -1.73
N HIS A 113 -23.50 27.44 -1.20
CA HIS A 113 -24.90 27.63 -0.76
C HIS A 113 -25.30 26.80 0.48
N VAL A 114 -26.17 27.41 1.28
CA VAL A 114 -26.88 26.92 2.49
C VAL A 114 -28.33 26.60 2.12
N ARG A 115 -28.97 25.65 2.83
CA ARG A 115 -30.38 25.63 3.30
C ARG A 115 -30.64 24.30 4.02
N ASP A 116 -30.74 24.24 5.35
CA ASP A 116 -31.84 24.67 6.27
C ASP A 116 -32.73 23.48 6.64
N VAL A 117 -32.84 23.14 7.95
CA VAL A 117 -34.09 22.97 8.74
C VAL A 117 -33.74 23.01 10.26
N PRO A 118 -34.56 23.65 11.14
CA PRO A 118 -34.18 24.02 12.51
C PRO A 118 -34.83 23.19 13.64
N GLY A 119 -34.26 23.31 14.85
CA GLY A 119 -35.01 23.45 16.11
C GLY A 119 -35.10 22.24 17.04
N LEU A 120 -34.49 22.34 18.23
CA LEU A 120 -35.20 22.32 19.52
C LEU A 120 -34.23 22.64 20.69
N GLN A 121 -34.61 23.67 21.46
CA GLN A 121 -34.01 24.09 22.72
C GLN A 121 -34.64 23.34 23.91
N GLY A 122 -33.91 23.31 25.04
CA GLY A 122 -34.47 23.20 26.39
C GLY A 122 -33.98 21.98 27.19
N VAL A 123 -33.50 22.00 28.44
CA VAL A 123 -32.95 22.95 29.43
C VAL A 123 -32.80 22.10 30.73
N ALA A 124 -31.69 22.28 31.48
CA ALA A 124 -31.47 21.97 32.92
C ALA A 124 -31.71 20.52 33.44
N GLY A 125 -31.03 19.98 34.46
CA GLY A 125 -30.03 20.45 35.42
C GLY A 125 -30.03 19.54 36.68
N ARG A 126 -28.86 19.42 37.32
CA ARG A 126 -28.56 19.07 38.74
C ARG A 126 -28.53 17.60 39.27
N ASP A 127 -27.32 17.27 39.74
CA ASP A 127 -26.86 16.86 41.10
C ASP A 127 -27.27 15.54 41.79
N GLY A 128 -26.21 14.89 42.35
CA GLY A 128 -26.18 13.96 43.50
C GLY A 128 -26.44 12.50 43.15
N GLY A 129 -25.70 11.47 43.60
CA GLY A 129 -24.76 11.28 44.69
C GLY A 129 -24.94 9.83 45.19
N ASP A 130 -23.82 9.19 45.56
CA ASP A 130 -23.67 7.92 46.30
C ASP A 130 -23.90 6.53 45.64
N ALA A 131 -22.85 5.71 45.81
CA ALA A 131 -22.80 4.25 45.72
C ALA A 131 -22.80 3.66 47.17
N PRO A 132 -22.55 2.35 47.46
CA PRO A 132 -22.51 1.09 46.69
C PRO A 132 -23.37 0.00 47.46
N PRO A 133 -23.15 -1.36 47.52
CA PRO A 133 -22.10 -2.20 46.94
C PRO A 133 -22.42 -3.65 46.42
N ARG A 134 -21.42 -4.18 45.70
CA ARG A 134 -20.86 -5.56 45.64
C ARG A 134 -21.71 -6.76 45.17
N GLY A 135 -21.22 -7.42 44.12
CA GLY A 135 -21.52 -8.82 43.79
C GLY A 135 -20.67 -9.37 42.64
N THR A 136 -19.76 -10.30 42.96
CA THR A 136 -18.84 -11.06 42.08
C THR A 136 -19.56 -11.89 41.00
N PRO A 137 -19.03 -12.07 39.77
CA PRO A 137 -19.53 -13.13 38.89
C PRO A 137 -18.59 -14.34 38.86
N ALA A 138 -19.17 -15.50 39.18
CA ALA A 138 -18.55 -16.81 39.04
C ALA A 138 -18.58 -17.31 37.59
N ARG A 139 -17.49 -17.96 37.19
CA ARG A 139 -17.31 -18.71 35.95
C ARG A 139 -18.32 -19.84 35.82
N ARG A 140 -18.94 -20.00 34.65
CA ARG A 140 -19.42 -21.30 34.17
C ARG A 140 -18.97 -21.55 32.73
N ARG A 141 -18.20 -22.63 32.57
CA ARG A 141 -17.88 -23.30 31.31
C ARG A 141 -19.01 -24.26 30.96
N SER A 142 -19.46 -24.21 29.72
CA SER A 142 -20.19 -25.27 29.01
C SER A 142 -19.91 -24.98 27.53
N GLY A 143 -19.20 -25.81 26.79
CA GLY A 143 -19.56 -27.20 26.48
C GLY A 143 -19.98 -27.21 25.01
N ALA A 144 -19.01 -27.41 24.12
CA ALA A 144 -19.24 -27.50 22.68
C ALA A 144 -19.86 -28.86 22.30
N PRO A 145 -20.63 -28.91 21.20
CA PRO A 145 -20.52 -30.07 20.32
C PRO A 145 -20.25 -29.69 18.85
N ARG A 146 -19.56 -30.63 18.19
CA ARG A 146 -19.19 -30.73 16.77
C ARG A 146 -20.29 -30.28 15.81
N ALA A 147 -19.89 -29.51 14.78
CA ALA A 147 -20.69 -29.25 13.60
C ALA A 147 -20.30 -30.20 12.46
N GLU A 148 -21.22 -31.11 12.12
CA GLU A 148 -21.29 -31.74 10.80
C GLU A 148 -21.79 -30.71 9.76
N ARG A 149 -21.28 -30.79 8.54
CA ARG A 149 -21.69 -29.95 7.41
C ARG A 149 -23.07 -30.41 6.89
N PRO A 150 -23.95 -29.46 6.53
CA PRO A 150 -24.87 -29.70 5.42
C PRO A 150 -24.75 -28.62 4.35
N GLY A 151 -24.74 -29.04 3.09
CA GLY A 151 -24.96 -28.15 1.94
C GLY A 151 -26.34 -27.53 2.04
N GLY A 152 -26.39 -26.23 2.33
CA GLY A 152 -27.62 -25.47 2.48
C GLY A 152 -28.01 -24.74 1.20
N ARG A 153 -29.18 -25.06 0.64
CA ARG A 153 -29.94 -24.10 -0.17
C ARG A 153 -30.31 -22.94 0.75
N VAL A 154 -29.70 -21.79 0.55
CA VAL A 154 -30.07 -20.56 1.28
C VAL A 154 -31.16 -19.87 0.47
N SER A 155 -32.40 -19.97 0.94
CA SER A 155 -33.49 -19.11 0.48
C SER A 155 -33.21 -17.68 0.96
N ASP A 156 -32.67 -16.83 0.09
CA ASP A 156 -32.57 -15.38 0.30
C ASP A 156 -33.96 -14.74 0.17
N SER A 157 -34.89 -15.14 1.06
CA SER A 157 -36.17 -14.45 1.22
C SER A 157 -35.90 -13.09 1.88
N PRO A 158 -36.49 -11.98 1.40
CA PRO A 158 -36.41 -10.71 2.10
C PRO A 158 -36.94 -10.91 3.53
N ARG A 159 -36.14 -10.52 4.54
CA ARG A 159 -36.55 -10.58 5.96
C ARG A 159 -37.95 -9.96 6.07
N ALA A 160 -38.86 -10.70 6.70
CA ALA A 160 -40.19 -10.25 7.06
C ALA A 160 -40.09 -9.16 8.15
N GLY A 161 -39.64 -7.96 7.77
CA GLY A 161 -40.07 -6.75 8.45
C GLY A 161 -41.54 -6.54 8.14
N THR A 162 -42.31 -6.13 9.14
CA THR A 162 -43.76 -5.85 9.08
C THR A 162 -44.12 -4.98 7.87
N ARG A 163 -44.50 -5.63 6.76
CA ARG A 163 -45.03 -4.98 5.55
C ARG A 163 -46.47 -4.55 5.82
N ARG A 164 -46.84 -3.33 5.42
CA ARG A 164 -48.23 -2.86 5.57
C ARG A 164 -49.12 -3.60 4.57
N ALA A 165 -50.41 -3.69 4.87
CA ALA A 165 -51.40 -4.17 3.90
C ALA A 165 -51.35 -3.24 2.67
N GLY A 166 -50.87 -3.76 1.53
CA GLY A 166 -50.65 -3.00 0.29
C GLY A 166 -49.24 -3.15 -0.32
N ASP A 167 -48.24 -3.61 0.44
CA ASP A 167 -46.87 -3.78 -0.07
C ASP A 167 -46.67 -5.15 -0.76
N TRP A 168 -47.17 -5.29 -2.00
CA TRP A 168 -46.94 -6.50 -2.80
C TRP A 168 -45.51 -6.58 -3.32
N VAL A 169 -44.96 -7.80 -3.43
CA VAL A 169 -43.62 -8.01 -4.02
C VAL A 169 -43.68 -7.63 -5.50
N THR A 170 -42.79 -6.74 -5.92
CA THR A 170 -42.69 -6.24 -7.28
C THR A 170 -41.49 -6.86 -8.02
N PRO A 171 -41.45 -6.79 -9.37
CA PRO A 171 -40.24 -7.13 -10.12
C PRO A 171 -39.00 -6.33 -9.69
N SER A 172 -39.18 -5.08 -9.24
CA SER A 172 -38.10 -4.25 -8.68
C SER A 172 -37.52 -4.83 -7.38
N ASP A 173 -38.33 -5.45 -6.53
CA ASP A 173 -37.85 -6.10 -5.32
C ASP A 173 -36.95 -7.29 -5.64
N VAL A 174 -37.34 -8.11 -6.63
CA VAL A 174 -36.54 -9.24 -7.10
C VAL A 174 -35.24 -8.76 -7.76
N ARG A 175 -35.29 -7.66 -8.53
CA ARG A 175 -34.08 -6.99 -9.05
C ARG A 175 -33.16 -6.55 -7.91
N ALA A 176 -33.68 -5.95 -6.84
CA ALA A 176 -32.88 -5.53 -5.70
C ALA A 176 -32.25 -6.73 -4.95
N VAL A 177 -32.95 -7.87 -4.87
CA VAL A 177 -32.37 -9.14 -4.37
C VAL A 177 -31.24 -9.59 -5.29
N ALA A 178 -31.43 -9.59 -6.61
CA ALA A 178 -30.41 -9.97 -7.58
C ALA A 178 -29.15 -9.08 -7.51
N GLN A 179 -29.31 -7.78 -7.33
CA GLN A 179 -28.19 -6.85 -7.13
C GLN A 179 -27.38 -7.18 -5.87
N ARG A 180 -28.05 -7.46 -4.75
CA ARG A 180 -27.36 -7.86 -3.51
C ARG A 180 -26.64 -9.19 -3.67
N ARG A 181 -27.30 -10.17 -4.30
CA ARG A 181 -26.73 -11.50 -4.59
C ARG A 181 -25.49 -11.38 -5.47
N TYR A 182 -25.60 -10.64 -6.58
CA TYR A 182 -24.47 -10.39 -7.49
C TYR A 182 -23.29 -9.75 -6.76
N ARG A 183 -23.49 -8.66 -6.02
CA ARG A 183 -22.40 -7.99 -5.27
C ARG A 183 -21.69 -8.93 -4.31
N ARG A 184 -22.41 -9.84 -3.66
CA ARG A 184 -21.84 -10.80 -2.72
C ARG A 184 -21.08 -11.94 -3.41
N ASP A 185 -21.65 -12.50 -4.47
CA ASP A 185 -21.24 -13.82 -4.95
C ASP A 185 -20.50 -13.81 -6.31
N HIS A 186 -20.53 -12.70 -7.07
CA HIS A 186 -19.94 -12.62 -8.42
C HIS A 186 -18.46 -13.06 -8.45
N ALA A 187 -17.63 -12.61 -7.51
CA ALA A 187 -16.22 -13.00 -7.46
C ALA A 187 -16.06 -14.51 -7.25
N THR A 188 -16.91 -15.13 -6.44
CA THR A 188 -16.91 -16.58 -6.18
C THR A 188 -17.35 -17.37 -7.41
N TRP A 189 -18.45 -16.95 -8.04
CA TRP A 189 -18.95 -17.55 -9.28
C TRP A 189 -17.92 -17.47 -10.40
N ALA A 190 -17.32 -16.29 -10.60
CA ALA A 190 -16.35 -16.07 -11.65
C ALA A 190 -15.06 -16.85 -11.40
N ALA A 191 -14.59 -16.92 -10.14
CA ALA A 191 -13.35 -17.62 -9.76
C ALA A 191 -13.47 -19.15 -9.73
N GLY A 192 -14.66 -19.71 -9.56
CA GLY A 192 -14.88 -21.16 -9.56
C GLY A 192 -14.98 -21.80 -10.96
N GLY A 193 -14.99 -21.01 -12.03
CA GLY A 193 -15.05 -21.52 -13.40
C GLY A 193 -16.43 -22.07 -13.78
N ARG A 194 -16.53 -22.73 -14.94
CA ARG A 194 -17.81 -23.24 -15.49
C ARG A 194 -18.62 -24.05 -14.47
N SER A 195 -17.98 -24.96 -13.73
CA SER A 195 -18.67 -25.83 -12.76
C SER A 195 -19.33 -25.07 -11.60
N ALA A 196 -18.72 -23.98 -11.14
CA ALA A 196 -19.31 -23.14 -10.09
C ALA A 196 -20.44 -22.25 -10.62
N ARG A 197 -20.42 -21.89 -11.91
CA ARG A 197 -21.48 -21.11 -12.58
C ARG A 197 -22.72 -21.93 -12.89
N THR A 198 -22.54 -23.23 -13.17
CA THR A 198 -23.63 -24.20 -13.37
C THR A 198 -24.18 -24.77 -12.07
N ALA A 199 -23.61 -24.40 -10.91
CA ALA A 199 -24.21 -24.74 -9.63
C ALA A 199 -25.58 -24.06 -9.50
N PRO A 200 -26.55 -24.66 -8.79
CA PRO A 200 -27.90 -24.12 -8.66
C PRO A 200 -27.90 -22.89 -7.74
N ASP A 201 -27.41 -21.76 -8.23
CA ASP A 201 -27.66 -20.46 -7.64
C ASP A 201 -29.05 -20.00 -8.08
N VAL A 202 -29.99 -20.01 -7.14
CA VAL A 202 -31.39 -19.74 -7.42
C VAL A 202 -31.86 -18.63 -6.51
N ILE A 203 -32.44 -17.58 -7.10
CA ILE A 203 -33.29 -16.63 -6.38
C ILE A 203 -34.71 -17.14 -6.54
N ASP A 204 -35.36 -17.49 -5.43
CA ASP A 204 -36.73 -17.99 -5.43
C ASP A 204 -37.55 -17.18 -4.41
N VAL A 205 -38.44 -16.33 -4.92
CA VAL A 205 -39.20 -15.37 -4.11
C VAL A 205 -40.70 -15.68 -4.20
N PRO A 206 -41.36 -16.04 -3.08
CA PRO A 206 -42.81 -16.10 -3.03
C PRO A 206 -43.41 -14.70 -3.16
N LEU A 207 -44.37 -14.53 -4.07
CA LEU A 207 -44.94 -13.22 -4.40
C LEU A 207 -46.14 -12.82 -3.52
N HIS A 208 -46.67 -13.79 -2.77
CA HIS A 208 -47.80 -13.61 -1.85
C HIS A 208 -48.95 -12.76 -2.45
N PRO A 209 -49.59 -13.22 -3.54
CA PRO A 209 -50.67 -12.48 -4.17
C PRO A 209 -51.79 -12.13 -3.18
N PRO A 210 -52.47 -10.98 -3.36
CA PRO A 210 -53.54 -10.54 -2.48
C PRO A 210 -54.67 -11.59 -2.36
N SER A 211 -55.33 -11.60 -1.20
CA SER A 211 -56.60 -12.30 -1.04
C SER A 211 -57.71 -11.53 -1.75
N GLU A 212 -58.83 -12.20 -2.04
CA GLU A 212 -60.00 -11.59 -2.70
C GLU A 212 -60.44 -10.29 -2.02
N ARG A 213 -60.51 -10.27 -0.68
CA ARG A 213 -60.86 -9.08 0.09
C ARG A 213 -59.89 -7.92 -0.10
N VAL A 214 -58.59 -8.20 -0.19
CA VAL A 214 -57.54 -7.17 -0.37
C VAL A 214 -57.52 -6.67 -1.81
N ALA A 215 -57.71 -7.55 -2.79
CA ALA A 215 -57.79 -7.18 -4.20
C ALA A 215 -59.05 -6.36 -4.51
N LEU A 216 -60.19 -6.65 -3.89
CA LEU A 216 -61.42 -5.86 -4.05
C LEU A 216 -61.34 -4.47 -3.40
N ALA A 217 -60.54 -4.32 -2.33
CA ALA A 217 -60.33 -3.04 -1.68
C ALA A 217 -59.45 -2.07 -2.51
N ASP A 218 -58.60 -2.61 -3.40
CA ASP A 218 -57.77 -1.85 -4.35
C ASP A 218 -57.59 -2.65 -5.67
N LEU A 219 -58.65 -2.66 -6.48
CA LEU A 219 -58.67 -3.41 -7.74
C LEU A 219 -57.71 -2.83 -8.80
N PRO A 220 -57.60 -1.49 -8.97
CA PRO A 220 -56.61 -0.91 -9.88
C PRO A 220 -55.17 -1.27 -9.48
N GLY A 221 -54.83 -1.19 -8.19
CA GLY A 221 -53.51 -1.58 -7.69
C GLY A 221 -53.22 -3.06 -7.93
N ALA A 222 -54.15 -3.96 -7.61
CA ALA A 222 -53.97 -5.40 -7.80
C ALA A 222 -53.78 -5.78 -9.28
N THR A 223 -54.48 -5.07 -10.18
CA THR A 223 -54.34 -5.25 -11.64
C THR A 223 -52.99 -4.76 -12.13
N ALA A 224 -52.58 -3.53 -11.76
CA ALA A 224 -51.29 -2.97 -12.12
C ALA A 224 -50.12 -3.81 -11.59
N TRP A 225 -50.25 -4.35 -10.38
CA TRP A 225 -49.29 -5.28 -9.80
C TRP A 225 -49.16 -6.57 -10.63
N ALA A 226 -50.27 -7.22 -11.00
CA ALA A 226 -50.23 -8.41 -11.84
C ALA A 226 -49.66 -8.10 -13.24
N GLU A 227 -49.99 -6.96 -13.83
CA GLU A 227 -49.43 -6.52 -15.11
C GLU A 227 -47.91 -6.29 -15.05
N SER A 228 -47.41 -5.73 -13.95
CA SER A 228 -45.96 -5.57 -13.75
C SER A 228 -45.19 -6.89 -13.85
N TRP A 229 -45.80 -8.00 -13.44
CA TRP A 229 -45.22 -9.35 -13.55
C TRP A 229 -45.31 -9.94 -14.96
N ARG A 230 -46.27 -9.51 -15.79
CA ARG A 230 -46.31 -9.90 -17.21
C ARG A 230 -45.23 -9.18 -18.02
N ALA A 231 -44.92 -7.93 -17.64
CA ALA A 231 -43.85 -7.13 -18.22
C ALA A 231 -42.49 -7.33 -17.51
N ALA A 232 -42.34 -8.39 -16.70
CA ALA A 232 -41.12 -8.66 -15.95
C ALA A 232 -39.93 -8.96 -16.87
N HIS A 233 -38.72 -8.80 -16.34
CA HIS A 233 -37.48 -9.07 -17.08
C HIS A 233 -37.43 -10.54 -17.55
N PRO A 234 -36.96 -10.85 -18.78
CA PRO A 234 -36.95 -12.21 -19.32
C PRO A 234 -36.17 -13.24 -18.50
N ALA A 235 -35.22 -12.79 -17.68
CA ALA A 235 -34.47 -13.64 -16.76
C ALA A 235 -35.29 -14.15 -15.55
N ILE A 236 -36.51 -13.65 -15.36
CA ILE A 236 -37.40 -14.06 -14.27
C ILE A 236 -38.43 -15.05 -14.82
N ASP A 237 -38.36 -16.28 -14.35
CA ASP A 237 -39.43 -17.26 -14.53
C ASP A 237 -40.54 -16.99 -13.49
N VAL A 238 -41.74 -16.66 -13.97
CA VAL A 238 -42.89 -16.32 -13.12
C VAL A 238 -43.88 -17.47 -13.15
N THR A 239 -44.10 -18.09 -11.99
CA THR A 239 -45.15 -19.09 -11.83
C THR A 239 -46.49 -18.39 -11.61
N TRP A 240 -47.49 -18.75 -12.40
CA TRP A 240 -48.86 -18.22 -12.33
C TRP A 240 -49.82 -19.29 -11.82
N GLN A 241 -50.80 -18.89 -11.01
CA GLN A 241 -51.85 -19.77 -10.49
C GLN A 241 -53.24 -19.20 -10.79
N GLU A 242 -54.18 -20.07 -11.13
CA GLU A 242 -55.61 -19.72 -11.18
C GLU A 242 -56.21 -19.70 -9.78
N ARG A 243 -56.89 -18.61 -9.45
CA ARG A 243 -57.68 -18.46 -8.22
C ARG A 243 -59.11 -18.14 -8.57
N ARG A 244 -60.04 -18.86 -7.96
CA ARG A 244 -61.47 -18.59 -8.06
C ARG A 244 -61.89 -17.64 -6.95
N TRP A 245 -62.35 -16.46 -7.33
CA TRP A 245 -62.90 -15.46 -6.42
C TRP A 245 -64.42 -15.39 -6.61
N SER A 246 -65.15 -15.40 -5.51
CA SER A 246 -66.62 -15.41 -5.50
C SER A 246 -67.24 -14.20 -6.21
N ALA A 247 -66.61 -13.03 -6.13
CA ALA A 247 -67.11 -11.78 -6.70
C ALA A 247 -66.55 -11.45 -8.09
N VAL A 248 -65.40 -12.00 -8.48
CA VAL A 248 -64.64 -11.59 -9.70
C VAL A 248 -64.33 -12.78 -10.62
N GLY A 249 -64.82 -13.98 -10.30
CA GLY A 249 -64.60 -15.19 -11.09
C GLY A 249 -63.16 -15.70 -11.05
N ASN A 250 -62.72 -16.40 -12.10
CA ASN A 250 -61.39 -16.99 -12.18
C ASN A 250 -60.35 -15.95 -12.58
N GLN A 251 -59.32 -15.79 -11.75
CA GLN A 251 -58.23 -14.82 -11.96
C GLN A 251 -56.89 -15.54 -11.97
N ARG A 252 -56.03 -15.21 -12.96
CA ARG A 252 -54.64 -15.69 -13.00
C ARG A 252 -53.74 -14.69 -12.28
N VAL A 253 -53.13 -15.12 -11.18
CA VAL A 253 -52.25 -14.29 -10.35
C VAL A 253 -50.83 -14.86 -10.28
N PRO A 254 -49.79 -14.02 -10.24
CA PRO A 254 -48.43 -14.48 -10.11
C PRO A 254 -48.17 -14.91 -8.66
N VAL A 255 -47.57 -16.08 -8.44
CA VAL A 255 -47.39 -16.68 -7.11
C VAL A 255 -45.93 -16.83 -6.69
N ARG A 256 -45.02 -17.02 -7.65
CA ARG A 256 -43.58 -17.14 -7.40
C ARG A 256 -42.79 -16.51 -8.55
N ALA A 257 -41.63 -15.96 -8.21
CA ALA A 257 -40.63 -15.50 -9.17
C ALA A 257 -39.31 -16.23 -8.92
N ARG A 258 -38.73 -16.78 -9.98
CA ARG A 258 -37.50 -17.57 -9.94
C ARG A 258 -36.47 -17.03 -10.94
N VAL A 259 -35.21 -16.96 -10.52
CA VAL A 259 -34.07 -16.61 -11.39
C VAL A 259 -32.99 -17.65 -11.17
N ASP A 260 -32.60 -18.33 -12.25
CA ASP A 260 -31.67 -19.46 -12.21
C ASP A 260 -30.32 -19.10 -12.83
N GLY A 261 -29.25 -19.30 -12.04
CA GLY A 261 -27.86 -19.20 -12.50
C GLY A 261 -27.28 -17.79 -12.39
N ALA A 262 -25.94 -17.75 -12.30
CA ALA A 262 -25.18 -16.51 -12.14
C ALA A 262 -25.39 -15.52 -13.29
N ASP A 263 -25.52 -16.01 -14.53
CA ASP A 263 -25.74 -15.17 -15.72
C ASP A 263 -27.07 -14.42 -15.65
N ALA A 264 -28.16 -15.14 -15.35
CA ALA A 264 -29.49 -14.56 -15.23
C ALA A 264 -29.58 -13.56 -14.06
N ILE A 265 -28.92 -13.88 -12.94
CA ILE A 265 -28.83 -12.97 -11.78
C ILE A 265 -28.04 -11.71 -12.14
N ALA A 266 -26.93 -11.81 -12.86
CA ALA A 266 -26.12 -10.68 -13.28
C ALA A 266 -26.85 -9.79 -14.31
N ASP A 267 -27.52 -10.39 -15.30
CA ASP A 267 -28.33 -9.66 -16.27
C ASP A 267 -29.47 -8.91 -15.58
N LEU A 268 -30.20 -9.58 -14.66
CA LEU A 268 -31.26 -8.93 -13.89
C LEU A 268 -30.72 -7.80 -12.99
N ALA A 269 -29.53 -7.99 -12.39
CA ALA A 269 -28.87 -6.96 -11.58
C ALA A 269 -28.45 -5.72 -12.40
N GLY A 270 -28.41 -5.81 -13.73
CA GLY A 270 -27.92 -4.76 -14.63
C GLY A 270 -26.41 -4.82 -14.89
N GLU A 271 -25.75 -5.92 -14.54
CA GLU A 271 -24.29 -6.09 -14.55
C GLU A 271 -23.80 -7.07 -15.64
N GLY A 272 -24.70 -7.55 -16.50
CA GLY A 272 -24.40 -8.60 -17.49
C GLY A 272 -23.16 -8.38 -18.36
N ALA A 273 -22.93 -7.14 -18.82
CA ALA A 273 -21.74 -6.82 -19.63
C ALA A 273 -20.44 -6.90 -18.82
N ARG A 274 -20.44 -6.37 -17.59
CA ARG A 274 -19.31 -6.45 -16.65
C ARG A 274 -19.06 -7.90 -16.26
N TRP A 275 -20.12 -8.64 -15.96
CA TRP A 275 -20.08 -10.06 -15.63
C TRP A 275 -19.43 -10.91 -16.73
N ARG A 276 -19.91 -10.81 -17.97
CA ARG A 276 -19.33 -11.55 -19.12
C ARG A 276 -17.87 -11.18 -19.38
N ARG A 277 -17.49 -9.92 -19.15
CA ARG A 277 -16.07 -9.48 -19.24
C ARG A 277 -15.23 -10.15 -18.16
N LEU A 278 -15.67 -10.09 -16.90
CA LEU A 278 -14.99 -10.71 -15.78
C LEU A 278 -14.84 -12.22 -15.99
N GLU A 279 -15.91 -12.89 -16.43
CA GLU A 279 -15.90 -14.32 -16.73
C GLU A 279 -14.83 -14.67 -17.77
N ARG A 280 -14.85 -14.00 -18.93
CA ARG A 280 -13.85 -14.23 -19.99
C ARG A 280 -12.42 -14.03 -19.49
N ARG A 281 -12.18 -12.97 -18.69
CA ARG A 281 -10.86 -12.68 -18.14
C ARG A 281 -10.40 -13.77 -17.18
N LEU A 282 -11.21 -14.13 -16.18
CA LEU A 282 -10.81 -15.17 -15.22
C LEU A 282 -10.73 -16.57 -15.86
N ASP A 283 -11.57 -16.88 -16.86
CA ASP A 283 -11.43 -18.10 -17.66
C ASP A 283 -10.10 -18.12 -18.43
N GLY A 284 -9.72 -16.99 -19.06
CA GLY A 284 -8.44 -16.86 -19.75
C GLY A 284 -7.24 -17.00 -18.81
N LEU A 285 -7.27 -16.35 -17.64
CA LEU A 285 -6.22 -16.48 -16.62
C LEU A 285 -6.08 -17.91 -16.11
N ARG A 286 -7.20 -18.61 -15.84
CA ARG A 286 -7.18 -20.03 -15.48
C ARG A 286 -6.60 -20.90 -16.58
N ALA A 287 -7.04 -20.69 -17.83
CA ALA A 287 -6.55 -21.48 -18.95
C ALA A 287 -5.05 -21.27 -19.16
N HIS A 288 -4.55 -20.05 -18.96
CA HIS A 288 -3.14 -19.72 -19.11
C HIS A 288 -2.25 -20.39 -18.05
N TRP A 289 -2.63 -20.34 -16.77
CA TRP A 289 -1.80 -20.90 -15.68
C TRP A 289 -2.14 -22.34 -15.28
N PHE A 290 -3.27 -22.87 -15.74
CA PHE A 290 -3.79 -24.15 -15.28
C PHE A 290 -4.50 -24.95 -16.40
N ALA A 291 -3.99 -24.89 -17.63
CA ALA A 291 -4.50 -25.71 -18.73
C ALA A 291 -4.45 -27.21 -18.39
N PRO A 292 -5.55 -27.97 -18.59
CA PRO A 292 -5.53 -29.42 -18.44
C PRO A 292 -4.66 -30.02 -19.55
N GLY A 293 -3.44 -30.45 -19.22
CA GLY A 293 -2.50 -31.08 -20.17
C GLY A 293 -1.05 -30.57 -20.10
N GLY A 294 -0.73 -29.58 -19.24
CA GLY A 294 0.66 -29.23 -18.97
C GLY A 294 1.37 -30.37 -18.24
N SER A 295 2.35 -30.98 -18.90
CA SER A 295 3.23 -32.01 -18.33
C SER A 295 3.79 -31.54 -16.99
N SER A 296 3.56 -32.32 -15.94
CA SER A 296 4.17 -32.22 -14.62
C SER A 296 5.66 -32.61 -14.62
N ASP A 297 6.39 -32.31 -15.70
CA ASP A 297 7.80 -32.70 -15.92
C ASP A 297 8.76 -31.52 -15.75
N SER A 298 8.37 -30.52 -14.96
CA SER A 298 9.32 -29.57 -14.40
C SER A 298 9.47 -29.85 -12.90
N ASP A 299 10.59 -30.48 -12.53
CA ASP A 299 11.13 -30.59 -11.16
C ASP A 299 11.40 -29.19 -10.58
N GLY A 300 10.33 -28.43 -10.34
CA GLY A 300 10.35 -27.11 -9.73
C GLY A 300 9.56 -27.10 -8.40
N PRO A 301 9.89 -26.22 -7.44
CA PRO A 301 9.32 -26.30 -6.10
C PRO A 301 7.84 -25.90 -6.10
N SER A 302 6.97 -26.87 -5.82
CA SER A 302 5.55 -26.79 -5.43
C SER A 302 4.73 -25.69 -6.12
N VAL A 303 4.19 -25.99 -7.30
CA VAL A 303 3.09 -25.22 -7.92
C VAL A 303 1.91 -25.16 -6.94
N ALA A 304 1.36 -23.98 -6.67
CA ALA A 304 0.12 -23.90 -5.92
C ALA A 304 -0.97 -24.64 -6.72
N GLY A 305 -1.59 -25.64 -6.10
CA GLY A 305 -2.63 -26.43 -6.76
C GLY A 305 -3.81 -25.57 -7.24
N PRO A 306 -4.74 -26.15 -8.02
CA PRO A 306 -5.83 -25.39 -8.66
C PRO A 306 -6.70 -24.60 -7.66
N ALA A 307 -6.81 -25.07 -6.41
CA ALA A 307 -7.50 -24.37 -5.34
C ALA A 307 -6.84 -23.03 -4.93
N GLY A 308 -5.51 -22.94 -4.97
CA GLY A 308 -4.76 -21.72 -4.67
C GLY A 308 -5.03 -20.62 -5.68
N LEU A 309 -5.04 -20.97 -6.97
CA LEU A 309 -5.35 -20.05 -8.06
C LEU A 309 -6.80 -19.58 -7.99
N VAL A 310 -7.78 -20.46 -7.73
CA VAL A 310 -9.19 -20.07 -7.53
C VAL A 310 -9.32 -19.06 -6.39
N GLY A 311 -8.63 -19.28 -5.27
CA GLY A 311 -8.63 -18.35 -4.15
C GLY A 311 -8.02 -16.98 -4.50
N ALA A 312 -6.95 -16.96 -5.30
CA ALA A 312 -6.33 -15.74 -5.77
C ALA A 312 -7.24 -14.97 -6.75
N LEU A 313 -7.79 -15.64 -7.76
CA LEU A 313 -8.71 -15.06 -8.74
C LEU A 313 -9.94 -14.44 -8.08
N ARG A 314 -10.49 -15.08 -7.04
CA ARG A 314 -11.59 -14.51 -6.25
C ARG A 314 -11.22 -13.18 -5.60
N ARG A 315 -9.99 -13.06 -5.08
CA ARG A 315 -9.52 -11.84 -4.39
C ARG A 315 -9.19 -10.70 -5.33
N VAL A 316 -8.85 -10.99 -6.59
CA VAL A 316 -8.50 -9.97 -7.59
C VAL A 316 -9.62 -9.73 -8.62
N ALA A 317 -10.81 -10.31 -8.41
CA ALA A 317 -11.89 -10.29 -9.42
C ALA A 317 -12.27 -8.87 -9.84
N ASP A 318 -12.50 -7.97 -8.88
CA ASP A 318 -12.85 -6.57 -9.17
C ASP A 318 -11.70 -5.79 -9.81
N ASP A 319 -10.47 -5.97 -9.32
CA ASP A 319 -9.28 -5.35 -9.89
C ASP A 319 -9.12 -5.76 -11.37
N VAL A 320 -9.18 -7.08 -11.64
CA VAL A 320 -9.08 -7.65 -12.99
C VAL A 320 -10.24 -7.23 -13.88
N ALA A 321 -11.44 -7.01 -13.35
CA ALA A 321 -12.56 -6.47 -14.12
C ALA A 321 -12.30 -5.02 -14.56
N GLY A 322 -11.59 -4.24 -13.75
CA GLY A 322 -11.29 -2.82 -13.99
C GLY A 322 -10.10 -2.56 -14.93
N LEU A 323 -9.18 -3.52 -15.11
CA LEU A 323 -8.02 -3.34 -15.99
C LEU A 323 -8.42 -3.13 -17.45
N ASP A 324 -7.62 -2.37 -18.20
CA ASP A 324 -7.70 -2.43 -19.66
C ASP A 324 -7.02 -3.71 -20.20
N GLU A 325 -7.14 -3.98 -21.49
CA GLU A 325 -6.56 -5.19 -22.09
C GLU A 325 -5.02 -5.19 -22.10
N VAL A 326 -4.40 -4.00 -22.13
CA VAL A 326 -2.94 -3.86 -22.16
C VAL A 326 -2.36 -4.17 -20.78
N ASP A 327 -2.95 -3.61 -19.73
CA ASP A 327 -2.53 -3.84 -18.36
C ASP A 327 -2.83 -5.25 -17.90
N LEU A 328 -3.95 -5.85 -18.32
CA LEU A 328 -4.21 -7.26 -18.09
C LEU A 328 -3.10 -8.15 -18.70
N ALA A 329 -2.71 -7.90 -19.95
CA ALA A 329 -1.62 -8.63 -20.60
C ALA A 329 -0.26 -8.42 -19.90
N ARG A 330 0.02 -7.20 -19.42
CA ARG A 330 1.23 -6.90 -18.64
C ARG A 330 1.23 -7.63 -17.30
N VAL A 331 0.12 -7.67 -16.57
CA VAL A 331 -0.01 -8.44 -15.33
C VAL A 331 0.32 -9.91 -15.58
N VAL A 332 -0.24 -10.51 -16.62
CA VAL A 332 0.06 -11.90 -16.99
C VAL A 332 1.55 -12.09 -17.26
N THR A 333 2.13 -11.24 -18.12
CA THR A 333 3.55 -11.32 -18.51
C THR A 333 4.48 -11.15 -17.31
N VAL A 334 4.17 -10.22 -16.39
CA VAL A 334 4.96 -10.01 -15.18
C VAL A 334 4.87 -11.21 -14.26
N VAL A 335 3.66 -11.76 -14.02
CA VAL A 335 3.44 -12.95 -13.17
C VAL A 335 4.18 -14.17 -13.73
N ASP A 336 4.14 -14.38 -15.05
CA ASP A 336 4.91 -15.45 -15.70
C ASP A 336 6.41 -15.26 -15.50
N TRP A 337 6.91 -14.05 -15.74
CA TRP A 337 8.34 -13.77 -15.64
C TRP A 337 8.87 -14.00 -14.22
N VAL A 338 8.17 -13.50 -13.19
CA VAL A 338 8.59 -13.67 -11.78
C VAL A 338 8.42 -15.12 -11.30
N ARG A 339 7.42 -15.86 -11.81
CA ARG A 339 7.30 -17.31 -11.57
C ARG A 339 8.52 -18.04 -12.10
N ASP A 340 8.96 -17.69 -13.29
CA ASP A 340 10.07 -18.38 -13.98
C ASP A 340 11.45 -17.93 -13.46
N HIS A 341 11.52 -16.79 -12.74
CA HIS A 341 12.75 -16.22 -12.17
C HIS A 341 12.59 -15.81 -10.69
N PRO A 342 12.30 -16.75 -9.77
CA PRO A 342 11.89 -16.46 -8.40
C PRO A 342 12.96 -15.80 -7.52
N GLU A 343 14.24 -15.87 -7.91
CA GLU A 343 15.37 -15.27 -7.20
C GLU A 343 16.14 -14.28 -8.08
N SER A 344 15.48 -13.72 -9.10
CA SER A 344 16.14 -12.83 -10.07
C SER A 344 16.88 -11.67 -9.43
N GLY A 345 16.39 -11.15 -8.29
CA GLY A 345 16.89 -9.93 -7.69
C GLY A 345 16.84 -8.75 -8.67
N ALA A 346 15.95 -8.80 -9.66
CA ALA A 346 15.86 -7.77 -10.69
C ALA A 346 15.10 -6.54 -10.16
N TYR A 347 15.50 -5.35 -10.61
CA TYR A 347 14.67 -4.17 -10.42
C TYR A 347 13.48 -4.20 -11.38
N VAL A 348 12.38 -3.54 -11.02
CA VAL A 348 11.19 -3.44 -11.90
C VAL A 348 11.55 -2.93 -13.29
N ARG A 349 12.44 -1.94 -13.37
CA ARG A 349 12.90 -1.35 -14.64
C ARG A 349 13.76 -2.28 -15.50
N SER A 350 14.34 -3.33 -14.92
CA SER A 350 15.12 -4.32 -15.68
C SER A 350 14.28 -5.50 -16.16
N LEU A 351 12.98 -5.54 -15.80
CA LEU A 351 12.08 -6.57 -16.30
C LEU A 351 11.93 -6.45 -17.82
N PRO A 352 12.06 -7.55 -18.58
CA PRO A 352 11.93 -7.55 -20.04
C PRO A 352 10.47 -7.49 -20.49
N VAL A 353 9.65 -6.66 -19.85
CA VAL A 353 8.23 -6.46 -20.16
C VAL A 353 8.04 -5.05 -20.70
N ARG A 354 7.48 -4.92 -21.89
CA ARG A 354 7.33 -3.62 -22.54
C ARG A 354 6.23 -2.78 -21.86
N GLY A 355 6.56 -1.54 -21.56
CA GLY A 355 5.61 -0.55 -21.05
C GLY A 355 5.28 -0.69 -19.56
N ILE A 356 6.10 -1.41 -18.80
CA ILE A 356 6.06 -1.35 -17.33
C ILE A 356 7.18 -0.45 -16.82
N ASP A 357 6.91 0.23 -15.71
CA ASP A 357 7.87 0.97 -14.92
C ASP A 357 7.56 0.76 -13.42
N SER A 358 8.34 1.39 -12.54
CA SER A 358 8.13 1.27 -11.09
C SER A 358 6.72 1.71 -10.67
N LYS A 359 6.19 2.79 -11.26
CA LYS A 359 4.87 3.34 -10.94
C LYS A 359 3.75 2.40 -11.41
N TRP A 360 3.93 1.76 -12.56
CA TRP A 360 3.03 0.73 -13.03
C TRP A 360 2.97 -0.44 -12.03
N LEU A 361 4.12 -0.97 -11.58
CA LEU A 361 4.11 -2.06 -10.62
C LEU A 361 3.54 -1.62 -9.27
N GLU A 362 3.84 -0.42 -8.79
CA GLU A 362 3.27 0.13 -7.56
C GLU A 362 1.74 0.16 -7.60
N GLY A 363 1.15 0.61 -8.71
CA GLY A 363 -0.31 0.64 -8.89
C GLY A 363 -0.96 -0.74 -9.01
N HIS A 364 -0.22 -1.75 -9.49
CA HIS A 364 -0.75 -3.09 -9.76
C HIS A 364 -0.21 -4.17 -8.81
N ARG A 365 0.58 -3.77 -7.79
CA ARG A 365 1.37 -4.67 -6.94
C ARG A 365 0.51 -5.74 -6.28
N ALA A 366 -0.61 -5.33 -5.71
CA ALA A 366 -1.50 -6.24 -4.99
C ALA A 366 -2.11 -7.31 -5.92
N VAL A 367 -2.42 -6.97 -7.17
CA VAL A 367 -2.92 -7.93 -8.16
C VAL A 367 -1.83 -8.90 -8.56
N VAL A 368 -0.63 -8.40 -8.87
CA VAL A 368 0.53 -9.21 -9.28
C VAL A 368 0.94 -10.17 -8.16
N GLU A 369 1.09 -9.69 -6.91
CA GLU A 369 1.49 -10.52 -5.76
C GLU A 369 0.45 -11.60 -5.44
N ARG A 370 -0.85 -11.28 -5.48
CA ARG A 370 -1.91 -12.27 -5.22
C ARG A 370 -1.99 -13.33 -6.30
N LEU A 371 -1.88 -12.94 -7.57
CA LEU A 371 -1.86 -13.89 -8.68
C LEU A 371 -0.60 -14.75 -8.64
N HIS A 372 0.57 -14.14 -8.43
CA HIS A 372 1.82 -14.87 -8.24
C HIS A 372 1.71 -15.91 -7.12
N ALA A 373 1.26 -15.51 -5.93
CA ALA A 373 1.04 -16.44 -4.82
C ALA A 373 0.01 -17.53 -5.15
N GLY A 374 -1.03 -17.20 -5.93
CA GLY A 374 -2.01 -18.17 -6.40
C GLY A 374 -1.47 -19.20 -7.39
N VAL A 375 -0.46 -18.83 -8.17
CA VAL A 375 0.19 -19.68 -9.18
C VAL A 375 1.35 -20.48 -8.58
N THR A 376 2.18 -19.86 -7.73
CA THR A 376 3.45 -20.42 -7.26
C THR A 376 3.45 -20.84 -5.79
N GLY A 377 2.44 -20.42 -5.02
CA GLY A 377 2.41 -20.60 -3.56
C GLY A 377 3.33 -19.64 -2.80
N ARG A 378 4.04 -18.73 -3.47
CA ARG A 378 5.02 -17.82 -2.86
C ARG A 378 4.48 -16.38 -2.82
N SER A 379 4.59 -15.74 -1.65
CA SER A 379 4.16 -14.35 -1.47
C SER A 379 5.11 -13.33 -2.11
N GLU A 380 6.40 -13.66 -2.20
CA GLU A 380 7.43 -12.74 -2.68
C GLU A 380 7.69 -12.86 -4.18
N LEU A 381 7.87 -11.74 -4.86
CA LEU A 381 8.10 -11.68 -6.32
C LEU A 381 9.58 -11.91 -6.72
N GLY A 382 10.51 -12.00 -5.76
CA GLY A 382 11.94 -12.10 -6.07
C GLY A 382 12.57 -10.84 -6.69
N LEU A 383 11.85 -9.71 -6.68
CA LEU A 383 12.32 -8.43 -7.23
C LEU A 383 13.05 -7.60 -6.17
N ARG A 384 14.16 -6.96 -6.57
CA ARG A 384 14.81 -5.94 -5.74
C ARG A 384 13.93 -4.70 -5.67
N ARG A 385 13.70 -4.24 -4.44
CA ARG A 385 13.27 -2.86 -4.20
C ARG A 385 14.47 -1.95 -4.46
N GLN A 386 14.23 -0.74 -4.99
CA GLN A 386 15.26 0.28 -5.02
C GLN A 386 15.80 0.45 -3.59
N ASN A 387 17.13 0.47 -3.44
CA ASN A 387 17.74 0.56 -2.12
C ASN A 387 17.28 1.88 -1.49
N ASP A 388 16.58 1.80 -0.37
CA ASP A 388 16.34 2.98 0.46
C ASP A 388 17.69 3.38 1.04
N LEU A 389 18.23 4.48 0.53
CA LEU A 389 19.49 5.02 1.01
C LEU A 389 19.27 5.71 2.35
N ILE A 390 20.15 5.41 3.29
CA ILE A 390 20.20 6.06 4.60
C ILE A 390 21.26 7.14 4.53
N ARG A 391 20.82 8.39 4.71
CA ARG A 391 21.71 9.55 4.75
C ARG A 391 22.37 9.60 6.11
N ILE A 392 23.69 9.78 6.12
CA ILE A 392 24.50 9.99 7.32
C ILE A 392 25.40 11.20 7.14
N ARG A 393 25.74 11.84 8.25
CA ARG A 393 26.76 12.88 8.33
C ARG A 393 27.77 12.50 9.41
N ILE A 394 29.04 12.48 9.05
CA ILE A 394 30.13 12.13 9.95
C ILE A 394 30.70 13.42 10.50
N LEU A 395 30.37 13.70 11.76
CA LEU A 395 30.58 15.00 12.39
C LEU A 395 32.01 15.14 12.93
N ASP A 396 32.76 14.05 13.05
CA ASP A 396 34.18 14.08 13.44
C ASP A 396 35.08 13.81 12.24
N GLU A 397 35.95 14.77 11.92
CA GLU A 397 36.96 14.65 10.87
C GLU A 397 37.85 13.40 11.04
N ALA A 398 38.22 13.04 12.27
CA ALA A 398 39.07 11.89 12.57
C ALA A 398 38.39 10.54 12.29
N VAL A 399 37.05 10.52 12.28
CA VAL A 399 36.23 9.33 12.04
C VAL A 399 35.89 9.15 10.55
N ARG A 400 36.04 10.20 9.71
CA ARG A 400 35.62 10.20 8.29
C ARG A 400 36.39 9.17 7.45
N PRO A 401 35.74 8.12 6.91
CA PRO A 401 36.37 7.24 5.94
C PRO A 401 36.74 8.02 4.68
N GLY A 402 38.05 8.12 4.41
CA GLY A 402 38.56 8.87 3.25
C GLY A 402 38.25 10.37 3.28
N GLY A 403 38.00 10.96 4.46
CA GLY A 403 37.68 12.38 4.61
C GLY A 403 36.25 12.76 4.19
N ILE A 404 35.38 11.79 3.89
CA ILE A 404 34.00 12.06 3.48
C ILE A 404 33.14 12.41 4.70
N SER A 405 32.53 13.59 4.70
CA SER A 405 31.68 14.08 5.79
C SER A 405 30.20 13.70 5.64
N GLU A 406 29.74 13.34 4.44
CA GLU A 406 28.32 13.05 4.20
C GLU A 406 28.13 11.97 3.13
N LEU A 407 27.25 11.01 3.40
CA LEU A 407 27.02 9.83 2.56
C LEU A 407 25.52 9.49 2.55
N ALA A 408 25.06 8.84 1.49
CA ALA A 408 23.77 8.15 1.45
C ALA A 408 23.99 6.71 0.97
N LEU A 409 23.81 5.74 1.87
CA LEU A 409 24.21 4.35 1.65
C LEU A 409 23.02 3.39 1.79
N PRO A 410 22.96 2.29 1.03
CA PRO A 410 22.08 1.18 1.37
C PRO A 410 22.34 0.71 2.81
N LEU A 411 21.30 0.26 3.52
CA LEU A 411 21.40 -0.22 4.91
C LEU A 411 22.51 -1.25 5.11
N ALA A 412 22.66 -2.21 4.18
CA ALA A 412 23.69 -3.24 4.24
C ALA A 412 25.12 -2.68 4.14
N GLU A 413 25.32 -1.61 3.36
CA GLU A 413 26.61 -0.93 3.27
C GLU A 413 26.87 -0.10 4.53
N LEU A 414 25.85 0.58 5.08
CA LEU A 414 25.94 1.30 6.35
C LEU A 414 26.33 0.36 7.51
N ALA A 415 25.77 -0.85 7.54
CA ALA A 415 26.11 -1.89 8.50
C ALA A 415 27.54 -2.41 8.37
N ALA A 416 28.11 -2.36 7.16
CA ALA A 416 29.44 -2.88 6.83
C ALA A 416 30.54 -1.80 6.79
N VAL A 417 30.24 -0.55 7.16
CA VAL A 417 31.22 0.53 7.17
C VAL A 417 32.41 0.16 8.06
N ARG A 418 33.61 0.25 7.49
CA ARG A 418 34.87 0.12 8.24
C ARG A 418 35.33 1.50 8.65
N TRP A 419 35.11 1.84 9.90
CA TRP A 419 35.52 3.10 10.48
C TRP A 419 37.04 3.14 10.71
N PRO A 420 37.75 4.20 10.27
CA PRO A 420 39.16 4.41 10.63
C PRO A 420 39.36 4.48 12.15
N ILE A 421 38.44 5.16 12.82
CA ILE A 421 38.30 5.26 14.28
C ILE A 421 36.82 5.01 14.57
N ALA A 422 36.51 4.11 15.50
CA ALA A 422 35.13 3.81 15.85
C ALA A 422 34.40 5.08 16.35
N PRO A 423 33.16 5.36 15.89
CA PRO A 423 32.33 6.40 16.45
C PRO A 423 32.16 6.21 17.95
N GLN A 424 32.07 7.31 18.70
CA GLN A 424 31.84 7.33 20.14
C GLN A 424 30.37 7.59 20.49
N ALA A 425 29.59 8.14 19.58
CA ALA A 425 28.14 8.32 19.75
C ALA A 425 27.47 8.46 18.38
N ALA A 426 26.17 8.20 18.34
CA ALA A 426 25.36 8.51 17.18
C ALA A 426 24.10 9.31 17.51
N LEU A 427 23.75 10.23 16.63
CA LEU A 427 22.57 11.08 16.71
C LEU A 427 21.61 10.71 15.59
N ILE A 428 20.38 10.34 15.92
CA ILE A 428 19.33 10.04 14.96
C ILE A 428 18.42 11.27 14.85
N LEU A 429 18.28 11.82 13.65
CA LEU A 429 17.42 12.98 13.40
C LEU A 429 16.31 12.62 12.43
N GLU A 430 15.10 13.07 12.72
CA GLU A 430 13.97 12.91 11.81
C GLU A 430 14.07 13.86 10.61
N ASN A 431 14.52 15.09 10.83
CA ASN A 431 14.62 16.10 9.78
C ASN A 431 15.98 16.08 9.04
N VAL A 432 15.93 16.00 7.71
CA VAL A 432 17.13 15.99 6.84
C VAL A 432 17.87 17.33 6.87
N GLU A 433 17.17 18.46 6.88
CA GLU A 433 17.80 19.78 6.83
C GLU A 433 18.63 20.02 8.10
N SER A 434 18.07 19.67 9.26
CA SER A 434 18.76 19.69 10.54
C SER A 434 19.99 18.80 10.53
N LEU A 435 19.90 17.58 9.98
CA LEU A 435 21.06 16.67 9.85
C LEU A 435 22.19 17.27 9.02
N VAL A 436 21.86 17.89 7.88
CA VAL A 436 22.86 18.50 6.98
C VAL A 436 23.45 19.78 7.55
N ALA A 437 22.69 20.51 8.38
CA ALA A 437 23.15 21.73 9.03
C ALA A 437 24.13 21.48 10.18
N LEU A 438 24.22 20.24 10.72
CA LEU A 438 25.07 19.94 11.87
C LEU A 438 26.55 20.31 11.60
N PRO A 439 27.17 21.07 12.53
CA PRO A 439 28.60 21.35 12.49
C PRO A 439 29.41 20.12 12.91
N ASP A 440 30.72 20.23 12.87
CA ASP A 440 31.60 19.19 13.37
C ASP A 440 31.44 19.03 14.89
N ILE A 441 31.28 17.78 15.33
CA ILE A 441 31.14 17.35 16.73
C ILE A 441 32.04 16.10 16.90
N PRO A 442 33.08 16.18 17.75
CA PRO A 442 34.01 15.07 17.96
C PRO A 442 33.32 13.76 18.37
N GLY A 443 33.80 12.64 17.83
CA GLY A 443 33.30 11.29 18.08
C GLY A 443 31.93 10.95 17.52
N ALA A 444 31.20 11.89 16.90
CA ALA A 444 29.78 11.70 16.59
C ALA A 444 29.49 11.40 15.10
N VAL A 445 28.48 10.57 14.87
CA VAL A 445 27.87 10.33 13.55
C VAL A 445 26.37 10.63 13.62
N ALA A 446 25.86 11.48 12.74
CA ALA A 446 24.43 11.72 12.58
C ALA A 446 23.82 10.83 11.51
N VAL A 447 22.63 10.30 11.76
CA VAL A 447 21.90 9.37 10.90
C VAL A 447 20.48 9.90 10.69
N HIS A 448 20.02 9.90 9.45
CA HIS A 448 18.64 10.27 9.14
C HIS A 448 17.69 9.11 9.49
N GLY A 449 16.74 9.38 10.40
CA GLY A 449 15.80 8.41 10.95
C GLY A 449 14.34 8.72 10.64
N ALA A 450 13.97 8.95 9.38
CA ALA A 450 12.58 9.25 9.01
C ALA A 450 11.61 8.07 9.26
N GLY A 451 10.60 8.30 10.11
CA GLY A 451 9.43 7.41 10.27
C GLY A 451 9.77 5.94 10.43
N HIS A 452 9.28 5.08 9.52
CA HIS A 452 9.52 3.63 9.56
C HIS A 452 10.98 3.22 9.26
N ALA A 453 11.83 4.14 8.78
CA ALA A 453 13.24 3.84 8.50
C ALA A 453 14.05 3.60 9.78
N VAL A 454 13.65 4.20 10.90
CA VAL A 454 14.37 4.08 12.18
C VAL A 454 14.42 2.63 12.67
N GLY A 455 13.35 1.86 12.44
CA GLY A 455 13.29 0.45 12.87
C GLY A 455 14.28 -0.45 12.13
N ARG A 456 14.73 -0.04 10.93
CA ARG A 456 15.72 -0.79 10.15
C ARG A 456 17.15 -0.60 10.67
N LEU A 457 17.39 0.44 11.46
CA LEU A 457 18.72 0.72 12.02
C LEU A 457 19.19 -0.37 12.99
N ARG A 458 18.29 -1.23 13.49
CA ARG A 458 18.68 -2.45 14.25
C ARG A 458 19.63 -3.37 13.47
N ASP A 459 19.59 -3.32 12.14
CA ASP A 459 20.42 -4.17 11.28
C ASP A 459 21.81 -3.54 11.04
N VAL A 460 22.15 -2.43 11.71
CA VAL A 460 23.45 -1.74 11.67
C VAL A 460 24.17 -1.99 13.00
N PRO A 461 25.08 -2.98 13.09
CA PRO A 461 25.61 -3.46 14.36
C PRO A 461 26.27 -2.38 15.23
N TRP A 462 27.08 -1.51 14.62
CA TRP A 462 27.84 -0.49 15.35
C TRP A 462 26.93 0.57 16.01
N LEU A 463 25.68 0.76 15.56
CA LEU A 463 24.73 1.64 16.24
C LEU A 463 24.30 1.06 17.59
N GLY A 464 24.28 -0.26 17.76
CA GLY A 464 23.99 -0.92 19.04
C GLY A 464 25.16 -0.89 20.04
N GLU A 465 26.36 -0.53 19.58
CA GLU A 465 27.60 -0.54 20.36
C GLU A 465 27.96 0.85 20.91
N VAL A 466 27.32 1.91 20.41
CA VAL A 466 27.55 3.29 20.82
C VAL A 466 26.31 3.87 21.52
N PRO A 467 26.49 4.85 22.42
CA PRO A 467 25.41 5.69 22.91
C PRO A 467 24.63 6.35 21.77
N LEU A 468 23.31 6.42 21.92
CA LEU A 468 22.39 6.92 20.90
C LEU A 468 21.49 8.02 21.45
N ALA A 469 21.48 9.16 20.77
CA ALA A 469 20.51 10.23 20.98
C ALA A 469 19.53 10.29 19.80
N TYR A 470 18.26 10.57 20.07
CA TYR A 470 17.20 10.77 19.07
C TYR A 470 16.61 12.17 19.20
N TRP A 471 16.53 12.89 18.08
CA TRP A 471 15.88 14.20 17.98
C TRP A 471 14.81 14.16 16.89
N GLY A 472 13.55 14.24 17.30
CA GLY A 472 12.40 14.37 16.41
C GLY A 472 11.53 15.58 16.78
N ASP A 473 10.41 15.72 16.08
CA ASP A 473 9.42 16.75 16.37
C ASP A 473 8.81 16.54 17.77
N LEU A 474 8.51 17.65 18.45
CA LEU A 474 7.74 17.66 19.69
C LEU A 474 6.25 17.61 19.34
N ASP A 475 5.79 16.45 18.89
CA ASP A 475 4.40 16.12 18.58
C ASP A 475 4.09 14.63 18.83
N THR A 476 2.83 14.22 18.66
CA THR A 476 2.44 12.84 18.96
C THR A 476 3.03 11.82 17.98
N HIS A 477 3.38 12.21 16.75
CA HIS A 477 4.06 11.33 15.78
C HIS A 477 5.56 11.23 16.05
N GLY A 478 6.21 12.31 16.49
CA GLY A 478 7.61 12.31 16.90
C GLY A 478 7.86 11.36 18.08
N PHE A 479 6.98 11.37 19.09
CA PHE A 479 7.04 10.40 20.18
C PHE A 479 6.74 8.96 19.73
N ARG A 480 5.86 8.78 18.74
CA ARG A 480 5.63 7.46 18.12
C ARG A 480 6.88 6.97 17.38
N ALA A 481 7.60 7.85 16.69
CA ALA A 481 8.84 7.52 16.01
C ALA A 481 9.94 7.17 17.02
N LEU A 482 10.08 7.92 18.13
CA LEU A 482 10.97 7.58 19.24
C LEU A 482 10.64 6.22 19.86
N HIS A 483 9.36 5.93 20.09
CA HIS A 483 8.91 4.63 20.56
C HIS A 483 9.36 3.50 19.63
N HIS A 484 9.12 3.64 18.32
CA HIS A 484 9.58 2.67 17.32
C HIS A 484 11.10 2.56 17.23
N ALA A 485 11.83 3.67 17.44
CA ALA A 485 13.29 3.65 17.55
C ALA A 485 13.73 2.77 18.71
N ARG A 486 13.09 2.87 19.88
CA ARG A 486 13.39 2.06 21.07
C ARG A 486 12.98 0.60 20.95
N GLU A 487 11.96 0.26 20.17
CA GLU A 487 11.66 -1.14 19.83
C GLU A 487 12.85 -1.82 19.13
N SER A 488 13.66 -1.04 18.42
CA SER A 488 14.76 -1.51 17.57
C SER A 488 16.14 -1.30 18.20
N LEU A 489 16.30 -0.20 18.93
CA LEU A 489 17.53 0.26 19.59
C LEU A 489 17.17 0.66 21.03
N PRO A 490 17.11 -0.28 21.98
CA PRO A 490 16.54 -0.05 23.32
C PRO A 490 17.25 1.00 24.18
N ARG A 491 18.49 1.36 23.83
CA ARG A 491 19.34 2.32 24.56
C ARG A 491 19.25 3.76 24.04
N VAL A 492 18.32 4.03 23.12
CA VAL A 492 18.13 5.38 22.56
C VAL A 492 17.56 6.32 23.64
N GLU A 493 18.25 7.44 23.86
CA GLU A 493 17.78 8.56 24.66
C GLU A 493 17.22 9.66 23.76
N SER A 494 16.19 10.37 24.21
CA SER A 494 15.69 11.54 23.50
C SER A 494 16.53 12.78 23.84
N VAL A 495 16.61 13.73 22.91
CA VAL A 495 17.23 15.04 23.12
C VAL A 495 16.36 16.11 22.47
N LEU A 496 16.21 17.27 23.13
CA LEU A 496 15.32 18.37 22.69
C LEU A 496 13.84 17.98 22.62
N MET A 497 13.45 16.85 23.25
CA MET A 497 12.07 16.37 23.35
C MET A 497 11.57 16.39 24.81
N ASP A 498 12.01 17.41 25.54
CA ASP A 498 11.73 17.64 26.96
C ASP A 498 10.82 18.85 27.18
N ALA A 499 10.27 18.97 28.39
CA ALA A 499 9.35 20.05 28.75
C ALA A 499 10.02 21.42 28.67
N GLU A 500 11.31 21.51 29.04
CA GLU A 500 12.08 22.76 28.97
C GLU A 500 12.15 23.28 27.53
N THR A 501 12.44 22.39 26.58
CA THR A 501 12.49 22.73 25.16
C THR A 501 11.12 23.12 24.60
N LEU A 502 10.06 22.41 25.01
CA LEU A 502 8.69 22.71 24.61
C LEU A 502 8.26 24.10 25.10
N ASP A 503 8.49 24.40 26.39
CA ASP A 503 8.10 25.66 27.04
C ASP A 503 8.90 26.85 26.52
N ALA A 504 10.20 26.67 26.27
CA ALA A 504 11.08 27.74 25.76
C ALA A 504 10.70 28.25 24.37
N HIS A 505 9.89 27.50 23.60
CA HIS A 505 9.50 27.83 22.23
C HIS A 505 7.98 27.90 22.05
N ARG A 506 7.26 28.29 23.12
CA ARG A 506 5.80 28.36 23.14
C ARG A 506 5.20 29.26 22.05
N ASP A 507 5.91 30.31 21.68
CA ASP A 507 5.54 31.24 20.61
C ASP A 507 5.60 30.62 19.21
N LEU A 508 6.25 29.46 19.06
CA LEU A 508 6.45 28.77 17.77
C LEU A 508 5.56 27.54 17.59
N TRP A 509 4.70 27.21 18.56
CA TRP A 509 3.80 26.07 18.50
C TRP A 509 2.83 26.17 17.32
N GLY A 510 2.68 25.06 16.60
CA GLY A 510 1.60 24.83 15.64
C GLY A 510 0.53 23.91 16.24
N THR A 511 -0.45 23.55 15.41
CA THR A 511 -1.48 22.54 15.75
C THR A 511 -1.23 21.28 14.94
N GLU A 512 -1.35 20.12 15.58
CA GLU A 512 -1.31 18.81 14.94
C GLU A 512 -2.70 18.43 14.41
N PRO A 513 -2.91 18.35 13.08
CA PRO A 513 -4.24 18.12 12.52
C PRO A 513 -4.75 16.68 12.71
N ALA A 514 -3.84 15.72 12.86
CA ALA A 514 -4.17 14.30 12.95
C ALA A 514 -3.29 13.62 14.02
N PRO A 515 -3.57 13.85 15.31
CA PRO A 515 -2.75 13.32 16.39
C PRO A 515 -2.84 11.80 16.51
N HIS A 516 -1.74 11.18 16.92
CA HIS A 516 -1.67 9.79 17.29
C HIS A 516 -2.27 9.54 18.68
N THR A 517 -3.22 8.60 18.75
CA THR A 517 -3.96 8.23 19.96
C THR A 517 -3.60 6.86 20.54
N GLY A 518 -2.58 6.19 20.00
CA GLY A 518 -2.14 4.89 20.49
C GLY A 518 -1.34 4.97 21.79
N GLU A 519 -1.20 3.83 22.45
CA GLU A 519 -0.33 3.68 23.62
C GLU A 519 1.14 3.57 23.20
N LEU A 520 2.02 4.26 23.94
CA LEU A 520 3.47 4.28 23.69
C LEU A 520 4.23 3.82 24.96
N PRO A 521 4.22 2.52 25.30
CA PRO A 521 4.75 1.99 26.56
C PRO A 521 6.25 2.19 26.76
N LEU A 522 7.04 2.35 25.69
CA LEU A 522 8.50 2.55 25.76
C LEU A 522 8.95 4.01 25.98
N LEU A 523 8.03 4.94 26.20
CA LEU A 523 8.38 6.30 26.61
C LEU A 523 8.85 6.34 28.07
N THR A 524 9.71 7.28 28.41
CA THR A 524 10.08 7.55 29.81
C THR A 524 8.94 8.30 30.52
N PRO A 525 8.93 8.38 31.87
CA PRO A 525 7.96 9.21 32.59
C PRO A 525 7.97 10.68 32.14
N ASP A 526 9.15 11.25 31.92
CA ASP A 526 9.31 12.65 31.51
C ASP A 526 8.74 12.87 30.11
N GLU A 527 9.02 11.97 29.17
CA GLU A 527 8.49 12.03 27.80
C GLU A 527 6.97 11.86 27.76
N ARG A 528 6.40 10.99 28.62
CA ARG A 528 4.95 10.88 28.76
C ARG A 528 4.33 12.18 29.25
N THR A 529 5.00 12.86 30.20
CA THR A 529 4.54 14.16 30.72
C THR A 529 4.50 15.20 29.61
N VAL A 530 5.53 15.23 28.75
CA VAL A 530 5.55 16.11 27.57
C VAL A 530 4.45 15.75 26.58
N LEU A 531 4.26 14.46 26.27
CA LEU A 531 3.20 13.98 25.37
C LEU A 531 1.80 14.36 25.88
N GLU A 532 1.57 14.27 27.18
CA GLU A 532 0.33 14.69 27.83
C GLU A 532 0.15 16.21 27.72
N ALA A 533 1.18 17.00 28.01
CA ALA A 533 1.15 18.45 27.86
C ALA A 533 0.82 18.88 26.43
N LEU A 534 1.39 18.23 25.40
CA LEU A 534 1.07 18.51 23.99
C LEU A 534 -0.43 18.32 23.70
N ARG A 535 -1.04 17.25 24.24
CA ARG A 535 -2.47 16.94 24.07
C ARG A 535 -3.36 17.93 24.81
N GLU A 536 -3.03 18.24 26.07
CA GLU A 536 -3.79 19.17 26.92
C GLU A 536 -3.85 20.58 26.36
N HIS A 537 -2.78 21.03 25.70
CA HIS A 537 -2.72 22.34 25.05
C HIS A 537 -3.42 22.39 23.68
N GLY A 538 -4.20 21.37 23.32
CA GLY A 538 -4.98 21.33 22.08
C GLY A 538 -4.28 20.61 20.93
N ASN A 539 -3.51 19.56 21.24
CA ASN A 539 -2.64 18.85 20.29
C ASN A 539 -1.68 19.80 19.58
N VAL A 540 -0.91 20.54 20.38
CA VAL A 540 0.12 21.43 19.85
C VAL A 540 1.29 20.61 19.32
N ARG A 541 2.05 21.20 18.40
CA ARG A 541 3.30 20.63 17.89
C ARG A 541 4.39 21.67 17.78
N LEU A 542 5.61 21.28 18.10
CA LEU A 542 6.80 22.06 17.83
C LEU A 542 7.69 21.29 16.85
N GLU A 543 7.71 21.76 15.61
CA GLU A 543 8.53 21.19 14.53
C GLU A 543 10.02 21.41 14.82
N GLN A 544 10.85 20.41 14.54
CA GLN A 544 12.29 20.43 14.75
C GLN A 544 12.95 21.69 14.14
N GLU A 545 12.53 22.07 12.93
CA GLU A 545 13.05 23.22 12.17
C GLU A 545 12.74 24.58 12.84
N ARG A 546 11.77 24.63 13.76
CA ARG A 546 11.39 25.86 14.47
C ARG A 546 12.23 26.11 15.71
N ILE A 547 12.88 25.09 16.25
CA ILE A 547 13.75 25.25 17.42
C ILE A 547 14.95 26.12 17.02
N ALA A 548 15.23 27.16 17.81
CA ALA A 548 16.32 28.07 17.50
C ALA A 548 17.64 27.32 17.39
N TRP A 549 18.35 27.47 16.25
CA TRP A 549 19.50 26.63 15.94
C TRP A 549 20.62 26.68 16.98
N ALA A 550 20.89 27.86 17.55
CA ALA A 550 21.88 28.03 18.62
C ALA A 550 21.50 27.25 19.90
N TYR A 551 20.20 27.24 20.25
CA TYR A 551 19.67 26.46 21.37
C TYR A 551 19.83 24.96 21.11
N ALA A 552 19.41 24.49 19.93
CA ALA A 552 19.54 23.10 19.53
C ALA A 552 20.99 22.61 19.58
N LEU A 553 21.92 23.36 18.99
CA LEU A 553 23.34 23.00 18.98
C LEU A 553 23.95 22.91 20.37
N ALA A 554 23.59 23.82 21.29
CA ALA A 554 24.08 23.78 22.66
C ALA A 554 23.65 22.48 23.36
N ARG A 555 22.37 22.12 23.26
CA ARG A 555 21.80 20.90 23.86
C ARG A 555 22.31 19.62 23.24
N LEU A 556 22.49 19.58 21.92
CA LEU A 556 23.06 18.42 21.23
C LEU A 556 24.51 18.17 21.66
N ARG A 557 25.33 19.22 21.78
CA ARG A 557 26.72 19.11 22.25
C ARG A 557 26.77 18.62 23.69
N GLU A 558 26.01 19.25 24.58
CA GLU A 558 25.90 18.84 25.98
C GLU A 558 25.52 17.35 26.09
N ARG A 559 24.47 16.92 25.37
CA ARG A 559 24.04 15.52 25.39
C ARG A 559 25.13 14.57 24.87
N LEU A 560 25.77 14.89 23.75
CA LEU A 560 26.82 14.04 23.18
C LEU A 560 28.07 14.00 24.07
N GLU A 561 28.41 15.09 24.75
CA GLU A 561 29.48 15.11 25.75
C GLU A 561 29.18 14.19 26.94
N VAL A 562 27.95 14.22 27.45
CA VAL A 562 27.50 13.28 28.51
C VAL A 562 27.62 11.83 28.03
N LEU A 563 27.02 11.51 26.88
CA LEU A 563 26.99 10.15 26.35
C LEU A 563 28.41 9.59 26.09
N THR A 564 29.29 10.38 25.49
CA THR A 564 30.68 9.97 25.22
C THR A 564 31.55 9.93 26.48
N GLY A 565 31.23 10.74 27.50
CA GLY A 565 31.89 10.74 28.80
C GLY A 565 31.52 9.52 29.67
N GLU A 566 30.26 9.11 29.64
CA GLU A 566 29.75 7.93 30.37
C GLU A 566 30.34 6.63 29.81
N GLN A 567 30.49 6.53 28.49
CA GLN A 567 31.11 5.37 27.84
C GLN A 567 32.59 5.21 28.24
N ARG A 568 33.34 6.33 28.36
CA ARG A 568 34.73 6.30 28.85
C ARG A 568 34.85 5.85 30.30
N ARG A 569 33.84 6.08 31.14
CA ARG A 569 33.82 5.64 32.56
C ARG A 569 33.39 4.19 32.73
N THR A 570 32.55 3.65 31.84
CA THR A 570 32.00 2.29 31.95
C THR A 570 32.84 1.21 31.27
N GLY A 571 33.92 1.57 30.57
CA GLY A 571 34.93 0.61 30.12
C GLY A 571 34.46 -0.39 29.05
N TYR A 572 33.39 -0.07 28.32
CA TYR A 572 33.00 -0.81 27.12
C TYR A 572 33.91 -0.37 25.96
N THR A 573 35.02 -1.09 25.79
CA THR A 573 35.90 -1.05 24.60
C THR A 573 35.71 -2.28 23.75
#